data_AF-A0A699KEN3-F1
#
_entry.id   AF-A0A699KEN3-F1
#
_cell.length_a   1.000
_cell.length_b   1.000
_cell.length_c   1.000
_cell.angle_alpha   90.00
_cell.angle_beta   90.00
_cell.angle_gamma   90.00
#
_symmetry.space_group_name_H-M   'P 1'
#
loop_
_entity.id
_entity.type
_entity.pdbx_description
1 polymer ?
#
loop_
_entity_poly.entity_id
_entity_poly.type
_entity_poly.pdbx_seq_one_letter_code
_entity_poly.pdbx_strand_id
1 'polypeptide(L)' 'FPTYGIDFGWGKPVKVTIGGTVKNTTILLDTPNDDGIEAIVCLEKEDMKAFQNDPDLVAFC' A
#
# COMPACT_ATOMS: atom_id res chain seq x y z
N PHE A 1 7.25 1.29 11.17
CA PHE A 1 8.26 2.35 10.98
C PHE A 1 7.53 3.60 10.52
N PRO A 2 7.85 4.80 11.04
CA PRO A 2 7.11 6.02 10.70
C PRO A 2 7.54 6.54 9.31
N THR A 3 6.98 5.97 8.25
CA THR A 3 7.37 6.25 6.85
C THR A 3 7.19 7.71 6.45
N TYR A 4 6.03 8.31 6.77
CA TYR A 4 5.71 9.71 6.46
C TYR A 4 6.18 10.70 7.53
N GLY A 5 6.73 10.22 8.65
CA GLY A 5 7.23 11.07 9.74
C GLY A 5 8.69 11.51 9.58
N ILE A 6 9.42 10.95 8.61
CA ILE A 6 10.85 11.17 8.42
C ILE A 6 11.09 12.48 7.65
N ASP A 7 12.00 13.32 8.13
CA ASP A 7 12.45 14.53 7.44
C ASP A 7 13.98 14.64 7.56
N PHE A 8 14.67 14.70 6.42
CA PHE A 8 16.13 14.81 6.34
C PHE A 8 16.63 16.25 6.07
N GLY A 9 15.73 17.25 6.13
CA GLY A 9 16.02 18.65 5.82
C GLY A 9 15.46 19.13 4.47
N TRP A 10 14.78 18.25 3.74
CA TRP A 10 14.10 18.56 2.47
C TRP A 10 12.57 18.52 2.59
N GLY A 11 12.05 18.32 3.79
CA GLY A 11 10.63 18.07 4.05
C GLY A 11 10.31 16.58 4.11
N LYS A 12 9.07 16.28 4.50
CA LYS A 12 8.54 14.91 4.61
C LYS A 12 8.26 14.30 3.23
N PRO A 13 8.32 12.96 3.09
CA PRO A 13 7.95 12.28 1.86
C PRO A 13 6.53 12.62 1.40
N VAL A 14 6.37 12.88 0.10
CA VAL A 14 5.04 13.03 -0.53
C VAL A 14 4.37 11.68 -0.71
N LYS A 15 5.15 10.64 -1.05
CA LYS A 15 4.69 9.25 -1.19
C LYS A 15 5.79 8.29 -0.76
N VAL A 16 5.41 7.21 -0.09
CA VAL A 16 6.27 6.08 0.24
C VAL A 16 5.72 4.84 -0.46
N THR A 17 6.61 4.00 -0.98
CA THR A 17 6.24 2.73 -1.62
C THR A 17 7.35 1.71 -1.38
N ILE A 18 7.12 0.48 -1.83
CA ILE A 18 8.06 -0.63 -1.70
C ILE A 18 8.72 -0.90 -3.05
N GLY A 19 10.04 -1.00 -3.02
CA GLY A 19 10.82 -1.37 -4.19
C GLY A 19 10.77 -2.87 -4.45
N GLY A 20 10.49 -3.25 -5.70
CA GLY A 20 10.51 -4.64 -6.15
C GLY A 20 9.16 -5.35 -6.04
N THR A 21 9.18 -6.63 -6.37
CA THR A 21 7.99 -7.49 -6.43
C THR A 21 8.31 -8.78 -5.69
N VAL A 22 7.56 -9.07 -4.64
CA VAL A 22 7.69 -10.31 -3.86
C VAL A 22 6.38 -11.06 -4.02
N LYS A 23 6.45 -12.31 -4.48
CA LYS A 23 5.25 -13.13 -4.68
C LYS A 23 4.47 -13.27 -3.38
N ASN A 24 3.15 -13.18 -3.47
CA ASN A 24 2.20 -13.37 -2.37
C ASN A 24 2.51 -12.51 -1.15
N THR A 25 2.78 -11.23 -1.40
CA THR A 25 3.12 -10.26 -0.36
C THR A 25 2.09 -9.15 -0.30
N THR A 26 1.65 -8.82 0.92
CA THR A 26 0.76 -7.71 1.20
C THR A 26 1.42 -6.82 2.24
N ILE A 27 1.46 -5.52 1.98
CA ILE A 27 2.00 -4.54 2.91
C ILE A 27 0.98 -3.42 3.11
N LEU A 28 0.75 -3.10 4.38
CA LEU A 28 -0.12 -2.02 4.81
C LEU A 28 0.74 -0.84 5.27
N LEU A 29 0.48 0.33 4.70
CA LEU A 29 1.17 1.56 5.00
C LEU A 29 0.16 2.61 5.44
N ASP A 30 0.48 3.40 6.45
CA ASP A 30 -0.31 4.59 6.78
C ASP A 30 -0.29 5.56 5.60
N THR A 31 -1.36 6.29 5.39
CA THR A 31 -1.42 7.39 4.41
C THR A 31 -0.60 8.59 4.89
N PRO A 32 -0.18 9.51 3.99
CA PRO A 32 0.57 10.71 4.39
C PRO A 32 -0.12 11.58 5.45
N ASN A 33 -1.46 11.55 5.49
CA ASN A 33 -2.29 12.35 6.38
C ASN A 33 -2.75 11.59 7.64
N ASP A 34 -2.35 10.32 7.79
CA ASP A 34 -2.75 9.45 8.91
C ASP A 34 -4.29 9.27 9.03
N ASP A 35 -5.02 9.40 7.91
CA ASP A 35 -6.48 9.31 7.83
C ASP A 35 -6.97 7.98 7.22
N GLY A 36 -6.04 7.08 6.92
CA GLY A 36 -6.32 5.79 6.30
C GLY A 36 -5.05 4.99 6.03
N ILE A 37 -5.22 3.87 5.34
CA ILE A 37 -4.15 2.91 5.02
C ILE A 37 -4.09 2.69 3.50
N GLU A 38 -2.88 2.69 2.93
CA GLU A 38 -2.60 2.20 1.58
C GLU A 38 -2.19 0.73 1.66
N ALA A 39 -2.93 -0.15 0.99
CA ALA A 39 -2.59 -1.56 0.87
C ALA A 39 -1.87 -1.84 -0.46
N ILE A 40 -0.61 -2.24 -0.38
CA ILE A 40 0.19 -2.68 -1.55
C ILE A 40 0.15 -4.20 -1.58
N VAL A 41 -0.58 -4.75 -2.55
CA VAL A 41 -0.83 -6.19 -2.69
C VAL A 41 -0.13 -6.70 -3.95
N CYS A 42 0.66 -7.76 -3.79
CA CYS A 42 1.37 -8.44 -4.87
C CYS A 42 1.02 -9.92 -4.87
N LEU A 43 0.20 -10.32 -5.84
CA LEU A 43 -0.29 -11.68 -6.05
C LEU A 43 0.01 -12.14 -7.48
N GLU A 44 -0.13 -13.45 -7.73
CA GLU A 44 -0.17 -13.97 -9.09
C GLU A 44 -1.34 -13.34 -9.86
N LYS A 45 -1.21 -13.26 -11.19
CA LYS A 45 -2.16 -12.53 -12.04
C LYS A 45 -3.60 -13.06 -11.93
N GLU A 46 -3.77 -14.36 -11.71
CA GLU A 46 -5.09 -14.99 -11.57
C GLU A 46 -5.74 -14.62 -10.23
N ASP A 47 -4.98 -14.71 -9.14
CA ASP A 47 -5.42 -14.33 -7.80
C ASP A 47 -5.72 -12.83 -7.71
N MET A 48 -4.91 -11.99 -8.37
CA MET A 48 -5.15 -10.54 -8.40
C MET A 48 -6.47 -10.20 -9.09
N LYS A 49 -6.88 -10.97 -10.12
CA LYS A 49 -8.20 -10.77 -10.74
C LYS A 49 -9.32 -11.12 -9.77
N ALA A 50 -9.20 -12.21 -9.02
CA ALA A 50 -10.19 -12.55 -8.01
C ALA A 50 -10.27 -11.47 -6.93
N PHE A 51 -9.11 -11.03 -6.43
CA PHE A 51 -8.98 -9.96 -5.44
C PHE A 51 -9.64 -8.65 -5.88
N GLN A 52 -9.43 -8.23 -7.14
CA GLN A 52 -10.02 -6.99 -7.68
C GLN A 52 -11.53 -7.05 -7.90
N ASN A 53 -12.11 -8.25 -8.01
CA ASN A 53 -13.56 -8.42 -8.24
C ASN A 53 -14.29 -8.85 -6.96
N ASP A 54 -13.60 -8.98 -5.83
CA ASP A 54 -14.21 -9.37 -4.57
C ASP A 54 -15.11 -8.23 -4.06
N PRO A 55 -16.43 -8.47 -3.91
CA PRO A 55 -17.38 -7.43 -3.52
C PRO A 55 -17.13 -6.86 -2.13
N ASP A 56 -16.56 -7.66 -1.21
CA ASP A 56 -16.26 -7.21 0.14
C ASP A 56 -15.05 -6.27 0.12
N LEU A 57 -14.06 -6.50 -0.76
CA LEU A 57 -12.90 -5.62 -0.92
C LEU A 57 -13.23 -4.36 -1.70
N VAL A 58 -14.03 -4.48 -2.77
CA VAL A 58 -14.49 -3.35 -3.59
C VAL A 58 -15.32 -2.36 -2.76
N ALA A 59 -16.02 -2.82 -1.72
CA ALA A 59 -16.75 -1.93 -0.83
C ALA A 59 -15.85 -0.93 -0.07
N PHE A 60 -14.54 -1.19 0.01
CA PHE A 60 -13.55 -0.34 0.71
C PHE A 60 -12.55 0.35 -0.24
N CYS A 61 -12.60 0.05 -1.55
CA CYS A 61 -11.66 0.58 -2.56
C CYS A 61 -12.35 1.61 -3.47
#